data_AF-A0A2D9QYY1-F1
#
_entry.id   AF-A0A2D9QYY1-F1
#
_cell.length_a   1.000
_cell.length_b   1.000
_cell.length_c   1.000
_cell.angle_alpha   90.00
_cell.angle_beta   90.00
_cell.angle_gamma   90.00
#
_symmetry.space_group_name_H-M   'P 1'
#
loop_
_entity.id
_entity.type
_entity.pdbx_description
1 polymer ?
#
loop_
_entity_poly.entity_id
_entity_poly.type
_entity_poly.pdbx_seq_one_letter_code
_entity_poly.pdbx_strand_id
1 'polypeptide(L)'
;MNILDAPSREACTVRRERTNTPLQALMLMNDPQYVEAARVFAERVMKEGGQTEKEKLIYAFELATARQPDEEESEVLLSTFRTHLEEFNANQEAAESLIQIGELPADEGLVPAELAAWTMLTNLLLNLDEVLTKG
;
A
#
# COMPACT_ATOMS: atom_id res chain seq x y z
N MET A 1 -3.52 27.36 1.31
CA MET A 1 -3.10 25.97 1.10
C MET A 1 -4.27 25.10 1.48
N ASN A 2 -5.07 24.66 0.50
CA ASN A 2 -6.23 23.80 0.74
C ASN A 2 -5.71 22.36 0.81
N ILE A 3 -5.59 21.86 2.04
CA ILE A 3 -5.27 20.46 2.33
C ILE A 3 -6.61 19.72 2.44
N LEU A 4 -6.79 18.68 1.62
CA LEU A 4 -7.82 17.64 1.74
C LEU A 4 -9.29 18.11 1.69
N ASP A 5 -9.66 18.93 0.68
CA ASP A 5 -11.07 19.26 0.38
C ASP A 5 -11.91 19.67 1.61
N ALA A 6 -11.33 20.47 2.51
CA ALA A 6 -12.09 21.14 3.54
C ALA A 6 -12.88 22.31 2.90
N PRO A 7 -14.23 22.25 2.82
CA PRO A 7 -14.98 23.39 2.32
C PRO A 7 -14.85 24.57 3.29
N SER A 8 -14.77 25.78 2.72
CA SER A 8 -14.91 27.03 3.48
C SER A 8 -16.23 27.03 4.27
N ARG A 9 -16.20 27.51 5.52
CA ARG A 9 -17.37 27.58 6.43
C ARG A 9 -18.50 28.51 5.94
N GLU A 10 -18.32 29.20 4.81
CA GLU A 10 -19.28 30.22 4.32
C GLU A 10 -20.23 29.73 3.21
N ALA A 11 -20.15 28.46 2.78
CA ALA A 11 -21.02 27.95 1.71
C ALA A 11 -21.61 26.57 2.04
N CYS A 12 -22.94 26.46 2.03
CA CYS A 12 -23.64 25.17 1.95
C CYS A 12 -23.58 24.65 0.51
N THR A 13 -22.60 23.80 0.20
CA THR A 13 -22.56 23.06 -1.06
C THR A 13 -23.17 21.67 -0.88
N VAL A 14 -24.20 21.34 -1.68
CA VAL A 14 -24.92 20.05 -1.62
C VAL A 14 -24.09 18.89 -2.20
N ARG A 15 -23.01 19.19 -2.92
CA ARG A 15 -22.18 18.20 -3.60
C ARG A 15 -20.70 18.52 -3.37
N ARG A 16 -19.96 17.56 -2.80
CA ARG A 16 -18.49 17.60 -2.76
C ARG A 16 -17.95 17.51 -4.19
N GLU A 17 -17.02 18.40 -4.54
CA GLU A 17 -16.24 18.24 -5.78
C GLU A 17 -15.29 17.05 -5.58
N ARG A 18 -15.28 16.11 -6.53
CA ARG A 18 -14.27 15.04 -6.58
C ARG A 18 -13.03 15.61 -7.23
N THR A 19 -12.07 16.08 -6.43
CA THR A 19 -10.77 16.51 -6.95
C THR A 19 -9.85 15.32 -7.08
N ASN A 20 -9.90 14.65 -8.23
CA ASN A 20 -8.99 13.56 -8.58
C ASN A 20 -7.71 14.13 -9.22
N THR A 21 -6.93 14.92 -8.47
CA THR A 21 -5.63 15.40 -8.99
C THR A 21 -4.60 14.28 -8.88
N PRO A 22 -4.08 13.75 -10.01
CA PRO A 22 -3.08 12.66 -10.03
C PRO A 22 -1.80 13.00 -9.27
N LEU A 23 -1.58 14.28 -9.00
CA LEU A 23 -0.43 14.83 -8.28
C LEU A 23 -0.42 14.45 -6.79
N GLN A 24 -1.58 14.19 -6.17
CA GLN A 24 -1.65 13.74 -4.77
C GLN A 24 -1.34 12.24 -4.64
N ALA A 25 -1.85 11.39 -5.53
CA ALA A 25 -1.46 9.97 -5.59
C ALA A 25 0.05 9.82 -5.89
N LEU A 26 0.61 10.69 -6.75
CA LEU A 26 2.04 10.68 -7.05
C LEU A 26 2.92 11.14 -5.86
N MET A 27 2.46 12.10 -5.05
CA MET A 27 3.16 12.46 -3.80
C MET A 27 3.11 11.30 -2.79
N LEU A 28 1.96 10.65 -2.61
CA LEU A 28 1.83 9.48 -1.74
C LEU A 28 2.72 8.31 -2.19
N MET A 29 2.84 8.11 -3.50
CA MET A 29 3.65 7.02 -4.06
C MET A 29 5.16 7.18 -3.85
N ASN A 30 5.66 8.39 -3.58
CA ASN A 30 7.10 8.68 -3.50
C ASN A 30 7.58 9.33 -2.19
N ASP A 31 6.67 9.68 -1.27
CA ASP A 31 7.07 10.22 0.02
C ASP A 31 7.70 9.11 0.88
N PRO A 32 8.93 9.29 1.40
CA PRO A 32 9.56 8.31 2.29
C PRO A 32 8.68 7.90 3.47
N GLN A 33 7.84 8.80 3.98
CA GLN A 33 6.91 8.49 5.08
C GLN A 33 5.81 7.52 4.66
N TYR A 34 5.36 7.58 3.40
CA TYR A 34 4.33 6.68 2.89
C TYR A 34 4.90 5.31 2.53
N VAL A 35 6.12 5.28 2.00
CA VAL A 35 6.86 4.03 1.77
C VAL A 35 7.16 3.34 3.11
N GLU A 36 7.55 4.10 4.14
CA GLU A 36 7.73 3.59 5.50
C GLU A 36 6.41 3.06 6.07
N ALA A 37 5.30 3.79 5.91
CA ALA A 37 3.98 3.33 6.34
C ALA A 37 3.55 2.04 5.63
N ALA A 38 3.79 1.94 4.32
CA ALA A 38 3.54 0.73 3.55
C ALA A 38 4.41 -0.44 4.05
N ARG A 39 5.69 -0.20 4.37
CA ARG A 39 6.57 -1.24 4.92
C ARG A 39 6.08 -1.74 6.28
N VAL A 40 5.73 -0.84 7.19
CA VAL A 40 5.20 -1.22 8.51
C VAL A 40 3.87 -1.98 8.35
N PHE A 41 3.03 -1.57 7.38
CA PHE A 41 1.81 -2.31 7.06
C PHE A 41 2.11 -3.71 6.50
N ALA A 42 3.10 -3.84 5.61
CA ALA A 42 3.58 -5.12 5.10
C ALA A 42 4.09 -6.05 6.21
N GLU A 43 4.87 -5.54 7.16
CA GLU A 43 5.32 -6.32 8.31
C GLU A 43 4.15 -6.86 9.13
N ARG A 44 3.12 -6.03 9.35
CA ARG A 44 1.89 -6.44 10.03
C ARG A 44 1.16 -7.54 9.26
N VAL A 45 1.01 -7.40 7.94
CA VAL A 45 0.39 -8.40 7.08
C VAL A 45 1.16 -9.72 7.12
N MET A 46 2.49 -9.68 7.10
CA MET A 46 3.32 -10.89 7.17
C MET A 46 3.20 -11.62 8.52
N LYS A 47 3.01 -10.88 9.62
CA LYS A 47 2.89 -11.43 10.98
C LYS A 47 1.47 -11.91 11.33
N GLU A 48 0.45 -11.16 10.91
CA GLU A 48 -0.94 -11.37 11.34
C GLU A 48 -1.83 -11.98 10.23
N GLY A 49 -1.43 -11.90 8.96
CA GLY A 49 -2.25 -12.25 7.81
C GLY A 49 -2.35 -13.75 7.49
N GLY A 50 -1.84 -14.63 8.35
CA GLY A 50 -1.93 -16.09 8.15
C GLY A 50 -0.69 -16.70 7.50
N GLN A 51 -0.82 -17.96 7.05
CA GLN A 51 0.32 -18.76 6.57
C GLN A 51 0.48 -18.70 5.05
N THR A 52 -0.62 -18.55 4.32
CA THR A 52 -0.60 -18.55 2.85
C THR A 52 -0.54 -17.14 2.26
N GLU A 53 0.01 -17.01 1.05
CA GLU A 53 0.01 -15.74 0.31
C GLU A 53 -1.41 -15.19 0.11
N LYS A 54 -2.39 -16.08 -0.17
CA LYS A 54 -3.79 -15.70 -0.38
C LYS A 54 -4.44 -15.19 0.89
N GLU A 55 -4.20 -15.80 2.05
CA GLU A 55 -4.69 -15.30 3.35
C GLU A 55 -4.11 -13.92 3.67
N LYS A 56 -2.78 -13.76 3.47
CA LYS A 56 -2.11 -12.48 3.69
C LYS A 56 -2.66 -11.39 2.77
N LEU A 57 -2.92 -11.72 1.50
CA LEU A 57 -3.53 -10.82 0.54
C LEU A 57 -4.92 -10.37 1.00
N ILE A 58 -5.79 -11.31 1.35
CA ILE A 58 -7.16 -11.02 1.80
C ILE A 58 -7.12 -10.14 3.05
N TYR A 59 -6.23 -10.46 4.01
CA TYR A 59 -6.04 -9.66 5.23
C TYR A 59 -5.60 -8.22 4.92
N ALA A 60 -4.60 -8.06 4.04
CA ALA A 60 -4.12 -6.74 3.62
C ALA A 60 -5.21 -5.94 2.90
N PHE A 61 -5.95 -6.59 2.00
CA PHE A 61 -7.01 -5.98 1.22
C PHE A 61 -8.17 -5.53 2.09
N GLU A 62 -8.61 -6.38 3.02
CA GLU A 62 -9.69 -6.07 3.96
C GLU A 62 -9.30 -4.96 4.94
N LEU A 63 -8.05 -4.94 5.42
CA LEU A 63 -7.57 -3.83 6.26
C LEU A 63 -7.52 -2.49 5.51
N ALA A 64 -7.20 -2.51 4.21
CA ALA A 64 -7.09 -1.29 3.42
C ALA A 64 -8.46 -0.79 2.91
N THR A 65 -9.33 -1.69 2.45
CA THR A 65 -10.59 -1.34 1.74
C THR A 65 -11.86 -1.64 2.54
N ALA A 66 -11.78 -2.32 3.69
CA ALA A 66 -12.90 -2.81 4.49
C ALA A 66 -13.86 -3.76 3.75
N ARG A 67 -13.42 -4.38 2.64
CA ARG A 67 -14.13 -5.46 1.94
C ARG A 67 -13.16 -6.60 1.59
N GLN A 68 -13.69 -7.74 1.18
CA GLN A 68 -12.87 -8.81 0.61
C GLN A 68 -12.63 -8.56 -0.88
N PRO A 69 -11.45 -8.95 -1.40
CA PRO A 69 -11.18 -8.91 -2.83
C PRO A 69 -11.99 -10.00 -3.54
N ASP A 70 -12.45 -9.71 -4.75
CA ASP A 70 -13.03 -10.73 -5.61
C ASP A 70 -11.94 -11.68 -6.14
N GLU A 71 -12.34 -12.79 -6.78
CA GLU A 71 -11.39 -13.81 -7.23
C GLU A 71 -10.44 -13.29 -8.32
N GLU A 72 -10.96 -12.51 -9.28
CA GLU A 72 -10.16 -11.87 -10.33
C GLU A 72 -9.15 -10.86 -9.74
N GLU A 73 -9.58 -10.02 -8.79
CA GLU A 73 -8.70 -9.06 -8.12
C GLU A 73 -7.58 -9.79 -7.35
N SER A 74 -7.95 -10.87 -6.65
CA SER A 74 -7.00 -11.68 -5.89
C SER A 74 -5.93 -12.30 -6.80
N GLU A 75 -6.32 -12.82 -7.95
CA GLU A 75 -5.37 -13.39 -8.92
C GLU A 75 -4.41 -12.34 -9.48
N VAL A 76 -4.93 -11.17 -9.88
CA VAL A 76 -4.11 -10.08 -10.40
C VAL A 76 -3.13 -9.58 -9.34
N LEU A 77 -3.58 -9.35 -8.12
CA LEU A 77 -2.71 -8.87 -7.04
C LEU A 77 -1.65 -9.91 -6.63
N LEU A 78 -2.02 -11.20 -6.56
CA LEU A 78 -1.04 -12.27 -6.28
C LEU A 78 -0.02 -12.41 -7.40
N SER A 79 -0.43 -12.26 -8.67
CA SER A 79 0.51 -12.27 -9.80
C SER A 79 1.50 -11.11 -9.72
N THR A 80 1.01 -9.92 -9.37
CA THR A 80 1.83 -8.71 -9.19
C THR A 80 2.83 -8.88 -8.04
N PHE A 81 2.39 -9.44 -6.92
CA PHE A 81 3.25 -9.78 -5.79
C PHE A 81 4.39 -10.72 -6.20
N ARG A 82 4.07 -11.80 -6.93
CA ARG A 82 5.06 -12.78 -7.38
C ARG A 82 6.07 -12.19 -8.36
N THR A 83 5.63 -11.30 -9.26
CA THR A 83 6.53 -10.57 -10.15
C THR A 83 7.53 -9.72 -9.35
N HIS A 84 7.06 -8.95 -8.37
CA HIS A 84 7.96 -8.18 -7.51
C HIS A 84 8.88 -9.08 -6.67
N LEU A 85 8.38 -10.21 -6.17
CA LEU A 85 9.19 -11.16 -5.43
C LEU A 85 10.32 -11.73 -6.30
N GLU A 86 10.05 -12.08 -7.55
CA GLU A 86 11.07 -12.53 -8.51
C GLU A 86 12.10 -11.44 -8.82
N GLU A 87 11.66 -10.19 -9.02
CA GLU A 87 12.54 -9.04 -9.25
C GLU A 87 13.46 -8.78 -8.05
N PHE A 88 12.93 -8.80 -6.82
CA PHE A 88 13.72 -8.58 -5.60
C PHE A 88 14.61 -9.77 -5.23
N ASN A 89 14.22 -11.00 -5.58
CA ASN A 89 15.11 -12.16 -5.47
C ASN A 89 16.27 -12.09 -6.47
N ALA A 90 16.05 -11.52 -7.66
CA ALA A 90 17.10 -11.29 -8.65
C ALA A 90 18.00 -10.09 -8.30
N ASN A 91 17.47 -9.10 -7.57
CA ASN A 91 18.17 -7.89 -7.17
C ASN A 91 17.97 -7.57 -5.68
N GLN A 92 18.75 -8.26 -4.85
CA GLN A 92 18.65 -8.13 -3.40
C GLN A 92 19.07 -6.74 -2.87
N GLU A 93 19.97 -6.04 -3.58
CA GLU A 93 20.37 -4.67 -3.23
C GLU A 93 19.18 -3.70 -3.35
N ALA A 94 18.34 -3.87 -4.37
CA ALA A 94 17.11 -3.07 -4.51
C ALA A 94 16.11 -3.36 -3.38
N ALA A 95 16.01 -4.61 -2.93
CA ALA A 95 15.15 -4.98 -1.81
C ALA A 95 15.61 -4.33 -0.50
N GLU A 96 16.91 -4.40 -0.21
CA GLU A 96 17.52 -3.79 0.98
C GLU A 96 17.38 -2.26 0.98
N SER A 97 17.61 -1.63 -0.17
CA SER A 97 17.41 -0.18 -0.34
C SER A 97 15.98 0.24 -0.03
N LEU A 98 14.98 -0.54 -0.49
CA LEU A 98 13.57 -0.24 -0.30
C LEU A 98 13.13 -0.39 1.17
N ILE A 99 13.55 -1.46 1.85
CA ILE A 99 13.16 -1.70 3.26
C ILE A 99 13.88 -0.76 4.25
N GLN A 100 14.98 -0.12 3.82
CA GLN A 100 15.69 0.89 4.61
C GLN A 100 15.11 2.30 4.45
N ILE A 101 14.08 2.50 3.62
CA ILE A 101 13.40 3.78 3.48
C ILE A 101 12.57 4.05 4.76
N GLY A 102 12.85 5.18 5.41
CA GLY A 102 12.20 5.63 6.64
C GLY A 102 13.16 5.75 7.82
N GLU A 103 12.62 6.02 9.02
CA GLU A 103 13.41 6.07 10.26
C GLU A 103 13.32 4.78 11.08
N LEU A 104 12.23 4.03 10.94
CA LEU A 104 12.06 2.74 11.61
C LEU A 104 12.95 1.69 10.94
N PRO A 105 13.72 0.88 11.70
CA PRO A 105 14.43 -0.26 11.12
C PRO A 105 13.44 -1.33 10.64
N ALA A 106 13.83 -2.08 9.60
CA ALA A 106 13.13 -3.27 9.17
C ALA A 106 13.30 -4.41 10.18
N ASP A 107 12.28 -5.24 10.34
CA ASP A 107 12.37 -6.43 11.18
C ASP A 107 13.37 -7.44 10.60
N GLU A 108 14.48 -7.66 11.32
CA GLU A 108 15.57 -8.59 10.95
C GLU A 108 15.11 -10.05 10.84
N GLY A 109 13.94 -10.39 11.42
CA GLY A 109 13.36 -11.73 11.34
C GLY A 109 12.65 -12.04 10.02
N LEU A 110 12.46 -11.05 9.14
CA LEU A 110 11.75 -11.20 7.86
C LEU A 110 12.73 -11.28 6.69
N VAL A 111 12.38 -12.06 5.67
CA VAL A 111 13.18 -12.16 4.44
C VAL A 111 13.11 -10.82 3.69
N PRO A 112 14.24 -10.15 3.41
CA PRO A 112 14.25 -8.81 2.81
C PRO A 112 13.49 -8.73 1.47
N ALA A 113 13.64 -9.73 0.60
CA ALA A 113 12.95 -9.78 -0.69
C ALA A 113 11.44 -9.94 -0.54
N GLU A 114 10.98 -10.77 0.41
CA GLU A 114 9.54 -10.91 0.69
C GLU A 114 8.97 -9.64 1.29
N LEU A 115 9.68 -9.01 2.23
CA LEU A 115 9.25 -7.76 2.85
C LEU A 115 9.17 -6.63 1.81
N ALA A 116 10.14 -6.52 0.90
CA ALA A 116 10.12 -5.55 -0.18
C ALA A 116 8.94 -5.77 -1.14
N ALA A 117 8.68 -7.02 -1.53
CA ALA A 117 7.54 -7.36 -2.39
C ALA A 117 6.20 -7.03 -1.72
N TRP A 118 6.02 -7.35 -0.43
CA TRP A 118 4.82 -6.98 0.33
C TRP A 118 4.71 -5.47 0.53
N THR A 119 5.82 -4.77 0.69
CA THR A 119 5.85 -3.30 0.78
C THR A 119 5.34 -2.66 -0.51
N MET A 120 5.76 -3.18 -1.68
CA MET A 120 5.24 -2.71 -2.97
C MET A 120 3.75 -3.00 -3.14
N LEU A 121 3.31 -4.20 -2.76
CA LEU A 121 1.90 -4.57 -2.86
C LEU A 121 1.02 -3.73 -1.93
N THR A 122 1.44 -3.53 -0.68
CA THR A 122 0.71 -2.70 0.29
C THR A 122 0.72 -1.23 -0.11
N ASN A 123 1.81 -0.72 -0.68
CA ASN A 123 1.84 0.63 -1.27
C ASN A 123 0.82 0.76 -2.40
N LEU A 124 0.73 -0.23 -3.29
CA LEU A 124 -0.29 -0.29 -4.35
C LEU A 124 -1.70 -0.27 -3.76
N LEU A 125 -1.98 -1.11 -2.75
CA LEU A 125 -3.28 -1.15 -2.07
C LEU A 125 -3.64 0.20 -1.44
N LEU A 126 -2.70 0.82 -0.73
CA LEU A 126 -2.89 2.13 -0.09
C LEU A 126 -3.09 3.28 -1.08
N ASN A 127 -2.77 3.08 -2.36
CA ASN A 127 -2.97 4.04 -3.44
C ASN A 127 -4.21 3.73 -4.32
N LEU A 128 -4.98 2.67 -4.02
CA LEU A 128 -6.23 2.42 -4.71
C LEU A 128 -7.24 3.56 -4.46
N ASP A 129 -8.00 3.94 -5.48
CA ASP A 129 -9.04 5.00 -5.36
C ASP A 129 -10.08 4.65 -4.29
N GLU A 130 -10.34 3.36 -4.08
CA GLU A 130 -11.25 2.85 -3.06
C GLU A 130 -10.73 3.07 -1.61
N VAL A 131 -9.41 3.19 -1.44
CA VAL A 131 -8.75 3.52 -0.17
C VAL A 131 -8.64 5.03 0.00
N LEU A 132 -8.34 5.75 -1.07
CA LEU A 132 -8.16 7.21 -1.04
C LEU A 132 -9.48 7.99 -0.97
N THR A 133 -10.56 7.44 -1.52
CA THR A 133 -11.83 8.16 -1.68
C THR A 133 -13.01 7.35 -1.14
N LYS A 134 -13.77 7.90 -0.17
CA LYS A 134 -15.13 7.41 0.10
C LYS A 134 -16.02 7.66 -1.12
N GLY A 135 -16.58 6.60 -1.69
CA GLY A 135 -17.69 6.67 -2.66
C GLY A 135 -18.86 7.49 -2.14
#